data_AF-A0AAV2BFN2-F1
#
_entry.id   AF-A0AAV2BFN2-F1
#
_cell.length_a   1.000
_cell.length_b   1.000
_cell.length_c   1.000
_cell.angle_alpha   90.00
_cell.angle_beta   90.00
_cell.angle_gamma   90.00
#
_symmetry.space_group_name_H-M   'P 1'
#
loop_
_entity.id
_entity.type
_entity.pdbx_description
1 polymer ?
#
loop_
_entity_poly.entity_id
_entity_poly.type
_entity_poly.pdbx_seq_one_letter_code
_entity_poly.pdbx_strand_id
1 'polypeptide(L)' 'MQSNFSAQDFLGRWFEVERTFVMAEIGWRCISVDYREESGRIRVETASAVPFRRAMTAVATFTPNSPARIILRGEG' A
#
# COMPACT_ATOMS: atom_id res chain seq x y z
N MET A 1 11.78 -14.61 -5.83
CA MET A 1 11.37 -13.40 -6.58
C MET A 1 10.19 -13.80 -7.45
N GLN A 2 9.06 -13.10 -7.38
CA GLN A 2 7.88 -13.47 -8.16
C GLN A 2 8.10 -13.10 -9.63
N SER A 3 8.22 -14.09 -10.51
CA SER A 3 8.58 -13.89 -11.92
C SER A 3 7.43 -13.36 -12.78
N ASN A 4 6.19 -13.66 -12.39
CA ASN A 4 4.98 -13.41 -13.19
C ASN A 4 4.03 -12.44 -12.46
N PHE A 5 4.58 -11.43 -11.80
CA PHE A 5 3.76 -10.42 -11.13
C PHE A 5 3.14 -9.48 -12.17
N SER A 6 1.82 -9.32 -12.10
CA SER A 6 1.04 -8.38 -12.89
C SER A 6 0.61 -7.22 -12.00
N ALA A 7 1.08 -6.01 -12.32
CA ALA A 7 0.70 -4.81 -11.59
C ALA A 7 -0.81 -4.56 -11.64
N GLN A 8 -1.42 -4.85 -12.80
CA GLN A 8 -2.85 -4.65 -13.03
C GLN A 8 -3.71 -5.49 -12.08
N ASP A 9 -3.33 -6.76 -11.87
CA ASP A 9 -4.05 -7.68 -10.99
C ASP A 9 -3.82 -7.37 -9.51
N PHE A 10 -2.80 -6.56 -9.19
CA PHE A 10 -2.49 -6.11 -7.84
C PHE A 10 -3.22 -4.83 -7.45
N LEU A 11 -3.73 -4.07 -8.42
CA LEU A 11 -4.51 -2.85 -8.15
C LEU A 11 -5.79 -3.16 -7.37
N GLY A 12 -6.30 -2.16 -6.67
CA GLY A 12 -7.51 -2.25 -5.85
C GLY A 12 -7.21 -2.35 -4.36
N ARG A 13 -8.23 -2.80 -3.61
CA ARG A 13 -8.22 -2.78 -2.15
C ARG A 13 -7.79 -4.12 -1.56
N TRP A 14 -6.81 -4.04 -0.68
CA TRP A 14 -6.33 -5.14 0.15
C TRP A 14 -6.62 -4.85 1.61
N PHE A 15 -6.91 -5.91 2.37
CA PHE A 15 -7.08 -5.84 3.82
C PHE A 15 -5.85 -6.46 4.47
N GLU A 16 -5.29 -5.75 5.45
CA GLU A 16 -4.17 -6.27 6.22
C GLU A 16 -4.67 -7.38 7.14
N VAL A 17 -4.16 -8.60 6.92
CA VAL A 17 -4.48 -9.77 7.77
C VAL A 17 -3.54 -9.82 8.96
N GLU A 18 -2.23 -9.69 8.71
CA GLU A 18 -1.17 -9.72 9.73
C GLU A 18 -0.03 -8.77 9.35
N ARG A 19 0.72 -8.32 10.36
CA ARG A 19 1.94 -7.53 10.20
C ARG A 19 2.92 -7.80 11.34
N THR A 20 4.20 -7.49 11.10
CA THR A 20 5.17 -7.35 12.20
C THR A 20 4.79 -6.15 13.06
N PHE A 21 4.94 -6.28 14.37
CA PHE A 21 4.61 -5.19 15.29
C PHE A 21 5.50 -3.95 15.07
N VAL A 22 4.86 -2.79 14.87
CA VAL A 22 5.51 -1.48 14.77
C VAL A 22 4.79 -0.50 15.70
N MET A 23 5.55 0.19 16.55
CA MET A 23 5.01 1.05 17.61
C MET A 23 4.10 2.17 17.08
N ALA A 24 4.41 2.70 15.88
CA ALA A 24 3.70 3.80 15.24
C ALA A 24 2.22 3.49 14.93
N GLU A 25 1.85 2.21 14.87
CA GLU A 25 0.52 1.77 14.43
C GLU A 25 -0.29 1.13 15.56
N ILE A 26 0.18 1.29 16.81
CA ILE A 26 -0.58 0.88 17.99
C ILE A 26 -1.95 1.56 17.97
N GLY A 27 -2.99 0.74 18.10
CA GLY A 27 -4.38 1.19 18.15
C GLY A 27 -5.07 1.31 16.79
N TRP A 28 -4.35 1.16 15.66
CA TRP A 28 -4.96 1.11 14.34
C TRP A 28 -5.53 -0.29 14.09
N ARG A 29 -6.76 -0.37 13.57
CA ARG A 29 -7.45 -1.63 13.27
C ARG A 29 -8.28 -1.50 12.01
N CYS A 30 -8.61 -2.64 11.42
CA CYS A 30 -9.32 -2.74 10.14
C CYS A 30 -8.57 -1.99 9.05
N ILE A 31 -7.27 -2.27 8.95
CA ILE A 31 -6.38 -1.59 8.03
C ILE A 31 -6.67 -2.09 6.61
N SER A 32 -6.81 -1.14 5.70
CA SER A 32 -6.93 -1.40 4.27
C SER A 32 -5.93 -0.57 3.50
N VAL A 33 -5.47 -1.12 2.38
CA VAL A 33 -4.56 -0.44 1.45
C VAL A 33 -5.19 -0.47 0.07
N ASP A 34 -5.33 0.70 -0.54
CA ASP A 34 -5.92 0.87 -1.87
C ASP A 34 -4.82 1.32 -2.84
N TYR A 35 -4.51 0.48 -3.83
CA TYR A 35 -3.52 0.74 -4.87
C TYR A 35 -4.23 1.19 -6.15
N ARG A 36 -3.95 2.42 -6.60
CA ARG A 36 -4.58 2.99 -7.80
C ARG A 36 -3.55 3.54 -8.74
N GLU A 37 -3.71 3.26 -10.03
CA GLU A 37 -2.89 3.90 -11.06
C GLU A 37 -3.39 5.32 -11.34
N GLU A 38 -2.51 6.30 -11.20
CA GLU A 38 -2.76 7.70 -11.54
C GLU A 38 -1.55 8.25 -12.30
N SER A 39 -1.75 8.62 -13.56
CA SER A 39 -0.73 9.27 -14.40
C SER A 39 0.59 8.49 -14.50
N GLY A 40 0.52 7.16 -14.61
CA GLY A 40 1.69 6.27 -14.72
C GLY A 40 2.45 6.06 -13.39
N ARG A 41 1.86 6.47 -12.27
CA ARG A 41 2.34 6.17 -10.90
C ARG A 41 1.26 5.40 -10.16
N ILE A 42 1.64 4.68 -9.11
CA ILE A 42 0.66 4.06 -8.22
C ILE A 42 0.51 4.93 -6.98
N ARG A 43 -0.70 5.48 -6.78
CA ARG A 43 -1.11 6.09 -5.52
C ARG A 43 -1.51 4.97 -4.55
N VAL A 44 -1.01 5.05 -3.34
CA VAL A 44 -1.23 4.08 -2.26
C VAL A 44 -1.90 4.81 -1.10
N GLU A 45 -3.14 4.45 -0.78
CA GLU A 45 -3.83 4.96 0.40
C GLU A 45 -3.95 3.85 1.44
N THR A 46 -3.27 4.03 2.58
CA THR A 46 -3.43 3.16 3.75
C THR A 46 -4.42 3.82 4.72
N ALA A 47 -5.49 3.12 5.08
CA ALA A 47 -6.52 3.65 5.97
C ALA A 47 -6.81 2.70 7.15
N SER A 48 -6.95 3.27 8.34
CA SER A 48 -7.47 2.61 9.55
C SER A 48 -8.89 3.10 9.82
N ALA A 49 -9.80 2.20 10.21
CA ALA A 49 -11.17 2.57 10.60
C ALA A 49 -11.30 2.91 12.10
N VAL A 50 -10.31 2.55 12.92
CA VAL A 50 -10.36 2.64 14.39
C VAL A 50 -9.16 3.44 14.92
N PRO A 51 -9.35 4.29 15.95
CA PRO A 51 -10.63 4.67 16.59
C PRO A 51 -11.46 5.64 15.73
N PHE A 52 -10.84 6.28 14.75
CA PHE A 52 -11.46 7.14 13.75
C PHE A 52 -10.84 6.83 12.41
N ARG A 53 -11.52 7.18 11.31
CA ARG A 53 -10.93 7.03 9.98
C ARG A 53 -9.69 7.91 9.88
N ARG A 54 -8.52 7.28 9.77
CA ARG A 54 -7.23 7.92 9.47
C ARG A 54 -6.70 7.33 8.17
N ALA A 55 -6.16 8.16 7.30
CA ALA A 55 -5.56 7.73 6.06
C ALA A 55 -4.17 8.36 5.90
N MET A 56 -3.26 7.61 5.28
CA MET A 56 -1.95 8.06 4.86
C MET A 56 -1.80 7.76 3.38
N THR A 57 -1.23 8.69 2.64
CA THR A 57 -1.01 8.54 1.19
C THR A 57 0.47 8.44 0.88
N ALA A 58 0.79 7.56 -0.06
CA ALA A 58 2.13 7.41 -0.60
C ALA A 58 2.06 7.21 -2.11
N VAL A 59 3.20 7.40 -2.76
CA VAL A 59 3.39 7.06 -4.16
C VAL A 59 4.34 5.88 -4.26
N ALA A 60 3.92 4.85 -4.99
CA ALA A 60 4.72 3.69 -5.34
C ALA A 60 5.31 3.84 -6.75
N THR A 61 6.60 3.53 -6.89
CA THR A 61 7.25 3.34 -8.18
C THR A 61 7.74 1.90 -8.33
N PHE A 62 7.49 1.30 -9.50
CA PHE A 62 7.97 -0.04 -9.81
C PHE A 62 9.46 -0.02 -10.13
N THR A 63 10.15 -1.08 -9.70
CA THR A 63 11.53 -1.32 -10.11
C THR A 63 11.52 -1.98 -11.49
N PRO A 64 12.21 -1.45 -12.52
CA PRO A 64 12.12 -1.93 -13.91
C PRO A 64 12.35 -3.43 -14.12
N ASN A 65 13.20 -4.05 -13.30
CA ASN A 65 13.58 -5.47 -13.40
C ASN A 65 12.96 -6.33 -12.29
N SER A 66 12.05 -5.77 -11.50
CA SER A 66 11.41 -6.46 -10.38
C SER A 66 10.03 -5.87 -10.15
N PRO A 67 9.03 -6.23 -10.96
CA PRO A 67 7.72 -5.60 -10.90
C PRO A 67 7.01 -5.85 -9.55
N ALA A 68 7.35 -6.92 -8.83
CA ALA A 68 6.89 -7.15 -7.45
C ALA A 68 7.65 -6.34 -6.37
N ARG A 69 8.60 -5.47 -6.76
CA ARG A 69 9.36 -4.61 -5.85
C ARG A 69 9.01 -3.16 -6.14
N ILE A 70 8.35 -2.54 -5.16
CA ILE A 70 7.97 -1.14 -5.20
C ILE A 70 8.81 -0.32 -4.21
N ILE A 71 8.99 0.96 -4.52
CA ILE A 71 9.54 1.95 -3.60
C ILE A 71 8.39 2.88 -3.21
N LEU A 72 8.06 2.91 -1.92
CA LEU A 72 7.04 3.81 -1.37
C LEU A 72 7.68 5.11 -0.92
N ARG A 73 7.06 6.24 -1.30
CA ARG A 73 7.41 7.57 -0.81
C ARG A 73 6.16 8.21 -0.21
N GLY A 74 6.21 8.53 1.08
CA GLY A 74 5.11 9.24 1.75
C GLY A 74 4.93 10.64 1.16
N GLU A 75 3.68 11.02 0.93
CA GLU A 75 3.31 12.41 0.66
C GLU A 75 3.05 13.07 2.03
N GLY A 76 3.89 14.04 2.39
CA GLY A 76 3.80 14.78 3.66
C GLY A 76 2.87 15.98 3.58
#